data_AF-A0A356Z753-F1
#
_entry.id   AF-A0A356Z753-F1
#
_cell.length_a   1.000
_cell.length_b   1.000
_cell.length_c   1.000
_cell.angle_alpha   90.00
_cell.angle_beta   90.00
_cell.angle_gamma   90.00
#
_symmetry.space_group_name_H-M   'P 1'
#
loop_
_entity.id
_entity.type
_entity.pdbx_description
1 polymer ?
#
loop_
_entity_poly.entity_id
_entity_poly.type
_entity_poly.pdbx_seq_one_letter_code
_entity_poly.pdbx_strand_id
1 'polypeptide(L)'
;QEKDPSINQFGKDYFDVFRELKKRGEITDKDKAAYDSDADGRLGHEIENLFKLGQRLCFGRMSGYFPILYSEVITGDLARSMVDPAKIQASLGKILEVDYSAFHREIVYNNQDRGIVRELVMKPVMPEFILIPTFGERAVMWQELTGRITASPARIALPLFTGENMDNLMIEAVARFRWEISKSMSGYSRNSTEEGSLYADYNDYLQFYKKNHELSEEARRKIKTQMDRCRSNTANMFAADYKTWINYESKGILRLNKVARSIMFKHCPFAKPIRTQLQGQPLYNPLITRFDIAMEKQAKALTARYTRLIKSGAPFDLNLMQNLQYYRA
;
A
#
# COMPACT_ATOMS: atom_id res chain seq x y z
N GLN A 1 -8.80 21.76 -5.25
CA GLN A 1 -7.40 21.76 -4.82
C GLN A 1 -6.59 21.29 -5.99
N GLU A 2 -5.64 22.09 -6.46
CA GLU A 2 -4.81 21.73 -7.61
C GLU A 2 -3.80 20.67 -7.15
N LYS A 3 -3.71 19.55 -7.89
CA LYS A 3 -2.83 18.42 -7.56
C LYS A 3 -1.70 18.37 -8.57
N ASP A 4 -0.53 17.94 -8.11
CA ASP A 4 0.60 17.75 -9.01
C ASP A 4 0.40 16.53 -9.92
N PRO A 5 1.00 16.54 -11.13
CA PRO A 5 0.99 15.39 -12.01
C PRO A 5 1.60 14.13 -11.37
N SER A 6 1.19 12.98 -11.88
CA SER A 6 1.66 11.66 -11.50
C SER A 6 3.09 11.43 -11.97
N ILE A 7 3.72 10.40 -11.42
CA ILE A 7 5.04 9.96 -11.90
C ILE A 7 4.94 9.34 -13.30
N ASN A 8 6.04 9.43 -14.05
CA ASN A 8 6.23 8.68 -15.29
C ASN A 8 6.66 7.23 -15.05
N GLN A 9 6.83 6.47 -16.14
CA GLN A 9 7.28 5.07 -16.12
C GLN A 9 8.63 4.83 -15.44
N PHE A 10 9.43 5.88 -15.24
CA PHE A 10 10.72 5.82 -14.55
C PHE A 10 10.65 6.30 -13.10
N GLY A 11 9.46 6.58 -12.58
CA GLY A 11 9.24 7.06 -11.22
C GLY A 11 9.58 8.54 -11.01
N LYS A 12 9.69 9.34 -12.09
CA LYS A 12 10.00 10.77 -12.01
C LYS A 12 8.73 11.59 -12.05
N ASP A 13 8.61 12.54 -11.14
CA ASP A 13 7.52 13.52 -11.16
C ASP A 13 7.77 14.62 -12.22
N TYR A 14 6.80 15.51 -12.39
CA TYR A 14 6.86 16.61 -13.35
C TYR A 14 8.07 17.54 -13.09
N PHE A 15 8.41 17.77 -11.83
CA PHE A 15 9.53 18.63 -11.45
C PHE A 15 10.89 17.94 -11.61
N ASP A 16 10.94 16.62 -11.48
CA ASP A 16 12.12 15.81 -11.78
C ASP A 16 12.41 15.81 -13.27
N VAL A 17 11.38 15.75 -14.13
CA VAL A 17 11.54 15.90 -15.58
C VAL A 17 12.16 17.25 -15.92
N PHE A 18 11.69 18.34 -15.31
CA PHE A 18 12.30 19.67 -15.46
C PHE A 18 13.80 19.66 -15.09
N ARG A 19 14.16 19.04 -13.96
CA ARG A 19 15.57 18.93 -13.53
C ARG A 19 16.42 18.18 -14.54
N GLU A 20 15.88 17.20 -15.25
CA GLU A 20 16.59 16.46 -16.29
C GLU A 20 16.76 17.27 -17.57
N LEU A 21 15.71 17.94 -18.02
CA LEU A 21 15.77 18.86 -19.16
C LEU A 21 16.81 19.97 -18.91
N LYS A 22 16.86 20.50 -17.69
CA LYS A 22 17.88 21.46 -17.27
C LYS A 22 19.29 20.86 -17.34
N LYS A 23 19.48 19.64 -16.84
CA LYS A 23 20.79 18.96 -16.91
C LYS A 23 21.25 18.70 -18.35
N ARG A 24 20.32 18.54 -19.29
CA ARG A 24 20.59 18.39 -20.72
C ARG A 24 20.85 19.72 -21.44
N GLY A 25 20.61 20.85 -20.77
CA GLY A 25 20.77 22.18 -21.35
C GLY A 25 19.61 22.61 -22.25
N GLU A 26 18.49 21.88 -22.23
CA GLU A 26 17.31 22.18 -23.06
C GLU A 26 16.50 23.36 -22.48
N ILE A 27 16.57 23.55 -21.16
CA ILE A 27 15.91 24.63 -20.42
C ILE A 27 16.82 25.18 -19.31
N THR A 28 16.48 26.38 -18.82
CA THR A 28 17.23 27.11 -17.79
C THR A 28 16.38 27.35 -16.54
N ASP A 29 17.01 27.83 -15.46
CA ASP A 29 16.27 28.19 -14.24
C ASP A 29 15.25 29.32 -14.44
N LYS A 30 15.45 30.17 -15.47
CA LYS A 30 14.51 31.24 -15.81
C LYS A 30 13.18 30.69 -16.33
N ASP A 31 13.21 29.51 -16.94
CA ASP A 31 12.04 28.86 -17.54
C ASP A 31 11.18 28.15 -16.49
N LYS A 32 11.68 28.01 -15.26
CA LYS A 32 11.01 27.26 -14.20
C LYS A 32 9.63 27.81 -13.87
N ALA A 33 9.49 29.12 -13.72
CA ALA A 33 8.21 29.73 -13.37
C ALA A 33 7.15 29.47 -14.45
N ALA A 34 7.53 29.60 -15.73
CA ALA A 34 6.65 29.32 -16.85
C ALA A 34 6.26 27.84 -16.90
N TYR A 35 7.24 26.95 -16.74
CA TYR A 35 7.03 25.49 -16.71
C TYR A 35 6.11 25.04 -15.57
N ASP A 36 6.33 25.54 -14.35
CA ASP A 36 5.53 25.17 -13.19
C ASP A 36 4.06 25.61 -13.36
N SER A 37 3.81 26.71 -14.07
CA SER A 37 2.49 27.26 -14.40
C SER A 37 1.86 26.75 -15.70
N ASP A 38 2.57 25.91 -16.46
CA ASP A 38 2.12 25.40 -17.75
C ASP A 38 1.08 24.29 -17.59
N ALA A 39 -0.20 24.66 -17.65
CA ALA A 39 -1.32 23.74 -17.52
C ALA A 39 -1.35 22.70 -18.65
N ASP A 40 -1.01 23.09 -19.88
CA ASP A 40 -1.01 22.20 -21.04
C ASP A 40 0.15 21.21 -20.96
N GLY A 41 1.32 21.66 -20.51
CA GLY A 41 2.47 20.79 -20.24
C GLY A 41 2.20 19.78 -19.13
N ARG A 42 1.55 20.22 -18.03
CA ARG A 42 1.10 19.33 -16.95
C ARG A 42 0.09 18.29 -17.44
N LEU A 43 -0.89 18.70 -18.23
CA LEU A 43 -1.88 17.80 -18.83
C LEU A 43 -1.21 16.82 -19.81
N GLY A 44 -0.32 17.30 -20.67
CA GLY A 44 0.44 16.47 -21.60
C GLY A 44 1.27 15.40 -20.89
N HIS A 45 1.89 15.75 -19.76
CA HIS A 45 2.60 14.80 -18.91
C HIS A 45 1.67 13.72 -18.35
N GLU A 46 0.48 14.07 -17.86
CA GLU A 46 -0.50 13.08 -17.39
C GLU A 46 -1.03 12.18 -18.50
N ILE A 47 -1.32 12.74 -19.68
CA ILE A 47 -1.82 11.98 -20.82
C ILE A 47 -0.78 10.95 -21.27
N GLU A 48 0.48 11.36 -21.41
CA GLU A 48 1.53 10.48 -21.88
C GLU A 48 1.86 9.40 -20.85
N ASN A 49 1.95 9.79 -19.57
CA ASN A 49 2.44 8.91 -18.54
C ASN A 49 1.33 8.12 -17.86
N LEU A 50 0.37 8.78 -17.21
CA LEU A 50 -0.67 8.08 -16.48
C LEU A 50 -1.71 7.48 -17.42
N PHE A 51 -2.25 8.27 -18.36
CA PHE A 51 -3.41 7.85 -19.12
C PHE A 51 -3.09 6.75 -20.13
N LYS A 52 -2.15 6.98 -21.06
CA LYS A 52 -1.81 6.01 -22.11
C LYS A 52 -1.23 4.71 -21.53
N LEU A 53 -0.26 4.82 -20.64
CA LEU A 53 0.36 3.64 -20.03
C LEU A 53 -0.58 2.97 -19.03
N GLY A 54 -1.32 3.75 -18.23
CA GLY A 54 -2.32 3.23 -17.30
C GLY A 54 -3.40 2.43 -18.04
N GLN A 55 -3.90 2.92 -19.18
CA GLN A 55 -4.86 2.21 -20.01
C GLN A 55 -4.32 0.85 -20.47
N ARG A 56 -3.06 0.82 -20.94
CA ARG A 56 -2.38 -0.42 -21.34
C ARG A 56 -2.14 -1.38 -20.18
N LEU A 57 -1.73 -0.88 -19.01
CA LEU A 57 -1.45 -1.71 -17.84
C LEU A 57 -2.73 -2.27 -17.22
N CYS A 58 -3.79 -1.47 -17.13
CA CYS A 58 -5.10 -1.89 -16.64
C CYS A 58 -5.80 -2.87 -17.58
N PHE A 59 -5.61 -2.74 -18.90
CA PHE A 59 -6.06 -3.75 -19.87
C PHE A 59 -5.47 -5.14 -19.57
N GLY A 60 -4.22 -5.19 -19.13
CA GLY A 60 -3.61 -6.36 -18.51
C GLY A 60 -3.05 -7.40 -19.47
N ARG A 61 -3.56 -7.49 -20.69
CA ARG A 61 -3.03 -8.35 -21.76
C ARG A 61 -2.05 -7.58 -22.63
N MET A 62 -0.88 -8.15 -22.88
CA MET A 62 0.13 -7.49 -23.72
C MET A 62 -0.19 -7.56 -25.21
N SER A 63 -0.89 -8.63 -25.65
CA SER A 63 -1.37 -8.82 -27.01
C SER A 63 -2.80 -8.30 -27.14
N GLY A 64 -3.13 -7.72 -28.29
CA GLY A 64 -4.49 -7.24 -28.57
C GLY A 64 -4.90 -5.97 -27.82
N TYR A 65 -3.96 -5.25 -27.21
CA TYR A 65 -4.26 -3.92 -26.66
C TYR A 65 -4.65 -2.97 -27.78
N PHE A 66 -5.86 -2.44 -27.69
CA PHE A 66 -6.37 -1.41 -28.56
C PHE A 66 -7.07 -0.34 -27.70
N PRO A 67 -6.65 0.94 -27.77
CA PRO A 67 -7.08 2.00 -26.86
C PRO A 67 -8.49 2.55 -27.20
N ILE A 68 -9.37 1.70 -27.70
CA ILE A 68 -10.76 2.00 -28.04
C ILE A 68 -11.61 0.87 -27.45
N LEU A 69 -12.78 1.19 -26.92
CA LEU A 69 -13.71 0.16 -26.46
C LEU A 69 -14.41 -0.47 -27.67
N TYR A 70 -14.38 -1.79 -27.75
CA TYR A 70 -15.03 -2.57 -28.81
C TYR A 70 -15.70 -3.82 -28.23
N SER A 71 -16.62 -4.43 -28.97
CA SER A 71 -17.50 -5.48 -28.45
C SER A 71 -16.74 -6.72 -27.95
N GLU A 72 -15.62 -7.09 -28.57
CA GLU A 72 -14.90 -8.32 -28.22
C GLU A 72 -14.12 -8.23 -26.90
N VAL A 73 -13.87 -7.02 -26.36
CA VAL A 73 -13.25 -6.88 -25.03
C VAL A 73 -14.26 -6.93 -23.89
N ILE A 74 -15.55 -6.74 -24.20
CA ILE A 74 -16.60 -6.74 -23.19
C ILE A 74 -16.94 -8.18 -22.83
N THR A 75 -16.65 -8.57 -21.60
CA THR A 75 -17.06 -9.87 -21.06
C THR A 75 -18.28 -9.72 -20.16
N GLY A 76 -19.37 -10.37 -20.53
CA GLY A 76 -20.63 -10.32 -19.78
C GLY A 76 -21.40 -9.00 -19.95
N ASP A 77 -22.09 -8.58 -18.91
CA ASP A 77 -22.95 -7.40 -18.92
C ASP A 77 -22.15 -6.13 -18.55
N LEU A 78 -22.08 -5.18 -19.48
CA LEU A 78 -21.27 -3.97 -19.33
C LEU A 78 -21.66 -3.12 -18.11
N ALA A 79 -22.97 -3.01 -17.81
CA ALA A 79 -23.45 -2.25 -16.67
C ALA A 79 -22.99 -2.88 -15.33
N ARG A 80 -23.02 -4.20 -15.23
CA ARG A 80 -22.49 -4.95 -14.08
C ARG A 80 -20.96 -4.89 -13.99
N SER A 81 -20.26 -4.81 -15.12
CA SER A 81 -18.80 -4.70 -15.17
C SER A 81 -18.28 -3.32 -14.76
N MET A 82 -19.13 -2.29 -14.71
CA MET A 82 -18.72 -0.93 -14.34
C MET A 82 -18.17 -0.88 -12.91
N VAL A 83 -17.00 -0.28 -12.74
CA VAL A 83 -16.38 -0.05 -11.43
C VAL A 83 -16.86 1.29 -10.90
N ASP A 84 -17.76 1.23 -9.92
CA ASP A 84 -18.31 2.41 -9.25
C ASP A 84 -17.66 2.64 -7.87
N PRO A 85 -17.79 3.84 -7.28
CA PRO A 85 -17.24 4.13 -5.95
C PRO A 85 -17.73 3.20 -4.83
N ALA A 86 -18.97 2.70 -4.91
CA ALA A 86 -19.52 1.80 -3.90
C ALA A 86 -18.85 0.42 -3.94
N LYS A 87 -18.57 -0.12 -5.13
CA LYS A 87 -17.78 -1.35 -5.31
C LYS A 87 -16.36 -1.19 -4.80
N ILE A 88 -15.72 -0.05 -5.09
CA ILE A 88 -14.38 0.27 -4.57
C ILE A 88 -14.41 0.28 -3.04
N GLN A 89 -15.34 1.03 -2.43
CA GLN A 89 -15.44 1.15 -0.98
C GLN A 89 -15.76 -0.18 -0.30
N ALA A 90 -16.70 -0.96 -0.84
CA ALA A 90 -17.05 -2.27 -0.29
C ALA A 90 -15.87 -3.24 -0.35
N SER A 91 -15.15 -3.27 -1.48
CA SER A 91 -14.00 -4.14 -1.67
C SER A 91 -12.83 -3.75 -0.76
N LEU A 92 -12.55 -2.44 -0.66
CA LEU A 92 -11.53 -1.91 0.23
C LEU A 92 -11.87 -2.17 1.70
N GLY A 93 -13.14 -2.00 2.07
CA GLY A 93 -13.66 -2.26 3.42
C GLY A 93 -13.37 -3.68 3.88
N LYS A 94 -13.64 -4.69 3.04
CA LYS A 94 -13.32 -6.10 3.34
C LYS A 94 -11.83 -6.33 3.61
N ILE A 95 -10.96 -5.62 2.90
CA ILE A 95 -9.52 -5.71 3.16
C ILE A 95 -9.18 -5.08 4.50
N LEU A 96 -9.74 -3.92 4.82
CA LEU A 96 -9.47 -3.21 6.09
C LEU A 96 -10.09 -3.88 7.32
N GLU A 97 -11.16 -4.65 7.14
CA GLU A 97 -11.71 -5.54 8.17
C GLU A 97 -10.73 -6.66 8.54
N VAL A 98 -9.90 -7.08 7.59
CA VAL A 98 -8.83 -8.05 7.84
C VAL A 98 -7.57 -7.35 8.30
N ASP A 99 -7.07 -6.41 7.50
CA ASP A 99 -5.81 -5.71 7.64
C ASP A 99 -6.05 -4.21 7.83
N TYR A 100 -6.36 -3.83 9.07
CA TYR A 100 -6.70 -2.44 9.42
C TYR A 100 -5.53 -1.47 9.25
N SER A 101 -4.27 -1.97 9.26
CA SER A 101 -3.09 -1.11 9.16
C SER A 101 -2.69 -0.79 7.72
N ALA A 102 -3.40 -1.30 6.71
CA ALA A 102 -2.99 -1.22 5.31
C ALA A 102 -2.60 0.18 4.82
N PHE A 103 -3.30 1.22 5.25
CA PHE A 103 -3.02 2.62 4.88
C PHE A 103 -2.52 3.47 6.04
N HIS A 104 -2.25 2.87 7.19
CA HIS A 104 -1.70 3.59 8.34
C HIS A 104 -0.20 3.79 8.16
N ARG A 105 0.24 5.02 8.41
CA ARG A 105 1.63 5.43 8.27
C ARG A 105 2.05 6.23 9.48
N GLU A 106 3.28 6.04 9.92
CA GLU A 106 3.86 6.91 10.92
C GLU A 106 4.19 8.26 10.26
N ILE A 107 3.56 9.32 10.76
CA ILE A 107 3.80 10.69 10.31
C ILE A 107 4.22 11.56 11.49
N VAL A 108 5.05 12.56 11.19
CA VAL A 108 5.40 13.59 12.16
C VAL A 108 4.24 14.57 12.23
N TYR A 109 3.53 14.55 13.35
CA TYR A 109 2.50 15.52 13.68
C TYR A 109 3.11 16.69 14.45
N ASN A 110 2.86 17.89 13.94
CA ASN A 110 3.23 19.15 14.57
C ASN A 110 1.96 20.01 14.66
N ASN A 111 1.73 20.57 15.84
CA ASN A 111 0.67 21.53 16.10
C ASN A 111 1.19 22.59 17.08
N GLN A 112 1.77 23.66 16.53
CA GLN A 112 2.37 24.75 17.30
C GLN A 112 1.34 25.46 18.19
N ASP A 113 0.12 25.66 17.69
CA ASP A 113 -0.99 26.29 18.41
C ASP A 113 -1.41 25.49 19.67
N ARG A 114 -1.05 24.21 19.72
CA ARG A 114 -1.37 23.29 20.82
C ARG A 114 -0.14 22.83 21.61
N GLY A 115 1.02 23.46 21.39
CA GLY A 115 2.28 23.10 22.05
C GLY A 115 2.85 21.73 21.66
N ILE A 116 2.33 21.10 20.60
CA ILE A 116 2.83 19.81 20.09
C ILE A 116 3.93 20.10 19.07
N VAL A 117 5.17 20.07 19.51
CA VAL A 117 6.32 20.37 18.63
C VAL A 117 6.58 19.24 17.63
N ARG A 118 6.56 17.99 18.11
CA ARG A 118 6.86 16.81 17.30
C ARG A 118 6.32 15.54 17.96
N GLU A 119 5.23 14.99 17.43
CA GLU A 119 4.67 13.71 17.85
C GLU A 119 4.64 12.74 16.67
N LEU A 120 5.02 11.47 16.88
CA LEU A 120 4.86 10.43 15.87
C LEU A 120 3.49 9.80 16.03
N VAL A 121 2.68 9.86 14.97
CA VAL A 121 1.32 9.31 14.98
C VAL A 121 1.09 8.40 13.80
N MET A 122 0.39 7.29 14.05
CA MET A 122 -0.14 6.42 13.01
C MET A 122 -1.42 7.04 12.46
N LYS A 123 -1.33 7.55 11.23
CA LYS A 123 -2.47 8.17 10.54
C LYS A 123 -2.85 7.37 9.30
N PRO A 124 -4.14 7.09 9.07
CA PRO A 124 -4.58 6.54 7.80
C PRO A 124 -4.47 7.59 6.70
N VAL A 125 -3.77 7.24 5.62
CA VAL A 125 -3.67 8.07 4.40
C VAL A 125 -4.23 7.25 3.24
N MET A 126 -5.51 7.46 2.97
CA MET A 126 -6.25 6.73 1.94
C MET A 126 -5.70 7.05 0.54
N PRO A 127 -5.64 6.05 -0.36
CA PRO A 127 -5.23 6.27 -1.73
C PRO A 127 -6.33 6.98 -2.52
N GLU A 128 -5.91 7.60 -3.62
CA GLU A 128 -6.77 8.12 -4.66
C GLU A 128 -6.97 7.04 -5.71
N PHE A 129 -8.22 6.72 -6.00
CA PHE A 129 -8.58 5.77 -7.04
C PHE A 129 -8.84 6.51 -8.35
N ILE A 130 -8.12 6.13 -9.39
CA ILE A 130 -8.22 6.71 -10.72
C ILE A 130 -8.90 5.69 -11.62
N LEU A 131 -10.08 6.01 -12.13
CA LEU A 131 -10.79 5.17 -13.08
C LEU A 131 -10.26 5.44 -14.50
N ILE A 132 -9.61 4.44 -15.07
CA ILE A 132 -9.03 4.48 -16.41
C ILE A 132 -10.07 3.97 -17.42
N PRO A 133 -10.36 4.70 -18.51
CA PRO A 133 -11.37 4.31 -19.50
C PRO A 133 -10.89 3.11 -20.33
N THR A 134 -11.05 1.92 -19.76
CA THR A 134 -10.71 0.64 -20.38
C THR A 134 -11.58 -0.46 -19.79
N PHE A 135 -11.81 -1.50 -20.59
CA PHE A 135 -12.28 -2.78 -20.07
C PHE A 135 -11.04 -3.61 -19.72
N GLY A 136 -10.73 -3.69 -18.43
CA GLY A 136 -9.45 -4.19 -17.96
C GLY A 136 -9.54 -5.33 -16.97
N GLU A 137 -8.43 -6.05 -16.85
CA GLU A 137 -8.27 -7.24 -16.01
C GLU A 137 -7.32 -7.00 -14.83
N ARG A 138 -6.75 -5.79 -14.71
CA ARG A 138 -5.73 -5.48 -13.70
C ARG A 138 -5.93 -4.14 -13.05
N ALA A 139 -5.73 -4.12 -11.73
CA ALA A 139 -5.51 -2.91 -10.96
C ALA A 139 -4.01 -2.60 -10.89
N VAL A 140 -3.67 -1.33 -10.90
CA VAL A 140 -2.28 -0.86 -10.92
C VAL A 140 -2.07 0.08 -9.75
N MET A 141 -1.18 -0.30 -8.82
CA MET A 141 -0.62 0.65 -7.87
C MET A 141 0.32 1.56 -8.67
N TRP A 142 -0.12 2.79 -8.94
CA TRP A 142 0.58 3.70 -9.83
C TRP A 142 1.70 4.44 -9.11
N GLN A 143 1.41 4.93 -7.92
CA GLN A 143 2.31 5.78 -7.15
C GLN A 143 2.02 5.64 -5.67
N GLU A 144 3.02 5.31 -4.86
CA GLU A 144 2.88 5.15 -3.42
C GLU A 144 2.95 6.47 -2.64
N LEU A 145 3.75 7.42 -3.13
CA LEU A 145 3.97 8.75 -2.56
C LEU A 145 4.10 9.83 -3.65
N THR A 146 3.67 11.05 -3.35
CA THR A 146 3.92 12.24 -4.16
C THR A 146 5.15 12.97 -3.64
N GLY A 147 6.20 13.02 -4.47
CA GLY A 147 7.49 13.57 -4.11
C GLY A 147 8.09 12.88 -2.89
N ARG A 148 8.52 13.66 -1.91
CA ARG A 148 9.12 13.17 -0.64
C ARG A 148 8.19 13.30 0.56
N ILE A 149 6.89 13.52 0.32
CA ILE A 149 5.93 13.79 1.37
C ILE A 149 5.33 12.47 1.85
N THR A 150 5.77 11.95 2.99
CA THR A 150 5.30 10.65 3.52
C THR A 150 3.79 10.59 3.79
N ALA A 151 3.18 11.76 4.03
CA ALA A 151 1.74 11.93 4.26
C ALA A 151 0.91 12.08 2.97
N SER A 152 1.52 12.05 1.78
CA SER A 152 0.77 12.20 0.52
C SER A 152 -0.09 10.97 0.22
N PRO A 153 -1.29 11.13 -0.36
CA PRO A 153 -2.06 10.01 -0.88
C PRO A 153 -1.30 9.22 -1.94
N ALA A 154 -1.50 7.90 -1.95
CA ALA A 154 -1.08 7.05 -3.06
C ALA A 154 -2.07 7.18 -4.23
N ARG A 155 -1.70 6.77 -5.43
CA ARG A 155 -2.57 6.70 -6.61
C ARG A 155 -2.69 5.25 -7.06
N ILE A 156 -3.93 4.75 -7.13
CA ILE A 156 -4.24 3.41 -7.62
C ILE A 156 -5.13 3.55 -8.84
N ALA A 157 -4.66 3.07 -9.98
CA ALA A 157 -5.43 3.03 -11.21
C ALA A 157 -6.25 1.73 -11.28
N LEU A 158 -7.54 1.89 -11.57
CA LEU A 158 -8.50 0.81 -11.76
C LEU A 158 -9.13 0.95 -13.15
N PRO A 159 -9.43 -0.15 -13.84
CA PRO A 159 -10.19 -0.06 -15.07
C PRO A 159 -11.62 0.40 -14.76
N LEU A 160 -12.18 1.22 -15.64
CA LEU A 160 -13.56 1.70 -15.54
C LEU A 160 -14.56 0.54 -15.68
N PHE A 161 -14.21 -0.48 -16.45
CA PHE A 161 -14.98 -1.72 -16.57
C PHE A 161 -14.08 -2.92 -16.32
N THR A 162 -14.60 -3.93 -15.64
CA THR A 162 -13.89 -5.19 -15.45
C THR A 162 -14.85 -6.38 -15.41
N GLY A 163 -14.45 -7.47 -16.07
CA GLY A 163 -15.07 -8.79 -15.89
C GLY A 163 -14.45 -9.59 -14.74
N GLU A 164 -13.36 -9.08 -14.15
CA GLU A 164 -12.67 -9.72 -13.05
C GLU A 164 -13.38 -9.51 -11.72
N ASN A 165 -13.04 -10.35 -10.75
CA ASN A 165 -13.53 -10.16 -9.39
C ASN A 165 -12.88 -8.92 -8.75
N MET A 166 -13.71 -7.93 -8.39
CA MET A 166 -13.26 -6.66 -7.81
C MET A 166 -12.43 -6.84 -6.53
N ASP A 167 -12.78 -7.79 -5.66
CA ASP A 167 -12.03 -8.08 -4.44
C ASP A 167 -10.63 -8.59 -4.74
N ASN A 168 -10.48 -9.43 -5.76
CA ASN A 168 -9.16 -9.90 -6.19
C ASN A 168 -8.29 -8.76 -6.75
N LEU A 169 -8.88 -7.88 -7.56
CA LEU A 169 -8.16 -6.72 -8.12
C LEU A 169 -7.71 -5.77 -7.01
N MET A 170 -8.60 -5.47 -6.07
CA MET A 170 -8.31 -4.58 -4.95
C MET A 170 -7.23 -5.17 -4.05
N ILE A 171 -7.32 -6.47 -3.71
CA ILE A 171 -6.30 -7.16 -2.90
C ILE A 171 -4.92 -7.08 -3.56
N GLU A 172 -4.83 -7.29 -4.88
CA GLU A 172 -3.54 -7.17 -5.59
C GLU A 172 -2.99 -5.74 -5.54
N ALA A 173 -3.84 -4.73 -5.77
CA ALA A 173 -3.43 -3.32 -5.71
C ALA A 173 -2.94 -2.92 -4.31
N VAL A 174 -3.68 -3.31 -3.26
CA VAL A 174 -3.30 -3.04 -1.87
C VAL A 174 -2.02 -3.78 -1.50
N ALA A 175 -1.84 -5.02 -1.94
CA ALA A 175 -0.61 -5.75 -1.68
C ALA A 175 0.61 -5.08 -2.33
N ARG A 176 0.48 -4.63 -3.58
CA ARG A 176 1.54 -3.85 -4.25
C ARG A 176 1.82 -2.54 -3.52
N PHE A 177 0.78 -1.85 -3.06
CA PHE A 177 0.92 -0.63 -2.26
C PHE A 177 1.68 -0.90 -0.96
N ARG A 178 1.29 -1.91 -0.18
CA ARG A 178 1.97 -2.34 1.06
C ARG A 178 3.45 -2.60 0.85
N TRP A 179 3.79 -3.24 -0.27
CA TRP A 179 5.17 -3.52 -0.64
C TRP A 179 5.96 -2.24 -0.96
N GLU A 180 5.48 -1.45 -1.91
CA GLU A 180 6.21 -0.26 -2.39
C GLU A 180 6.29 0.83 -1.30
N ILE A 181 5.24 1.04 -0.49
CA ILE A 181 5.32 2.00 0.61
C ILE A 181 6.34 1.56 1.66
N SER A 182 6.43 0.26 1.97
CA SER A 182 7.44 -0.24 2.91
C SER A 182 8.86 -0.07 2.38
N LYS A 183 9.05 -0.30 1.08
CA LYS A 183 10.33 -0.10 0.39
C LYS A 183 10.74 1.38 0.35
N SER A 184 9.79 2.28 0.07
CA SER A 184 10.06 3.72 0.07
C SER A 184 10.37 4.21 1.49
N MET A 185 9.59 3.78 2.49
CA MET A 185 9.78 4.19 3.90
C MET A 185 11.05 3.63 4.55
N SER A 186 11.51 2.43 4.17
CA SER A 186 12.75 1.85 4.71
C SER A 186 14.00 2.66 4.31
N GLY A 187 13.96 3.37 3.18
CA GLY A 187 15.02 4.30 2.78
C GLY A 187 15.08 5.57 3.63
N TYR A 188 13.95 5.99 4.23
CA TYR A 188 13.85 7.21 5.04
C TYR A 188 14.11 6.97 6.53
N SER A 189 13.72 5.80 7.06
CA SER A 189 13.95 5.46 8.48
C SER A 189 15.34 4.87 8.70
N ARG A 190 16.37 5.73 8.78
CA ARG A 190 17.71 5.34 9.29
C ARG A 190 17.80 5.25 10.82
N ASN A 191 16.77 5.69 11.54
CA ASN A 191 16.87 5.95 12.98
C ASN A 191 16.09 4.99 13.88
N SER A 192 15.31 4.04 13.33
CA SER A 192 14.58 3.03 14.12
C SER A 192 15.26 1.67 13.99
N THR A 193 16.31 1.44 14.79
CA THR A 193 17.12 0.22 14.80
C THR A 193 16.40 -1.02 15.35
N GLU A 194 15.19 -0.87 15.92
CA GLU A 194 14.55 -1.94 16.71
C GLU A 194 13.51 -2.77 15.94
N GLU A 195 12.92 -2.26 14.84
CA GLU A 195 11.89 -2.98 14.08
C GLU A 195 12.20 -2.97 12.57
N GLY A 196 12.64 -4.12 12.04
CA GLY A 196 12.85 -4.31 10.59
C GLY A 196 11.56 -4.06 9.79
N SER A 197 11.69 -3.57 8.55
CA SER A 197 10.55 -3.24 7.67
C SER A 197 9.98 -4.48 6.98
N LEU A 198 8.72 -4.41 6.52
CA LEU A 198 8.11 -5.48 5.70
C LEU A 198 8.99 -5.85 4.51
N TYR A 199 9.47 -4.84 3.77
CA TYR A 199 10.37 -5.04 2.65
C TYR A 199 11.64 -5.79 3.06
N ALA A 200 12.31 -5.39 4.15
CA ALA A 200 13.53 -6.04 4.60
C ALA A 200 13.27 -7.48 5.06
N ASP A 201 12.34 -7.67 6.01
CA ASP A 201 12.03 -8.98 6.59
C ASP A 201 11.60 -10.01 5.53
N TYR A 202 10.81 -9.58 4.54
CA TYR A 202 10.33 -10.47 3.48
C TYR A 202 11.41 -10.77 2.43
N ASN A 203 12.30 -9.82 2.11
CA ASN A 203 13.46 -10.11 1.26
C ASN A 203 14.42 -11.07 1.94
N ASP A 204 14.71 -10.87 3.23
CA ASP A 204 15.55 -11.79 4.01
C ASP A 204 14.95 -13.20 4.05
N TYR A 205 13.64 -13.30 4.24
CA TYR A 205 12.93 -14.57 4.15
C TYR A 205 13.16 -15.28 2.82
N LEU A 206 12.99 -14.58 1.68
CA LEU A 206 13.18 -15.17 0.36
C LEU A 206 14.64 -15.44 0.01
N GLN A 207 15.59 -14.69 0.57
CA GLN A 207 17.01 -14.91 0.34
C GLN A 207 17.53 -16.13 1.11
N PHE A 208 17.10 -16.29 2.38
CA PHE A 208 17.64 -17.29 3.29
C PHE A 208 16.76 -18.54 3.46
N TYR A 209 15.64 -18.66 2.73
CA TYR A 209 14.68 -19.77 2.89
C TYR A 209 15.30 -21.18 2.78
N LYS A 210 16.36 -21.36 1.96
CA LYS A 210 17.06 -22.65 1.79
C LYS A 210 17.77 -23.12 3.07
N LYS A 211 18.29 -22.18 3.86
CA LYS A 211 19.05 -22.43 5.10
C LYS A 211 18.18 -22.35 6.35
N ASN A 212 16.92 -21.94 6.22
CA ASN A 212 16.04 -21.72 7.37
C ASN A 212 15.53 -23.06 7.95
N HIS A 213 15.92 -23.36 9.19
CA HIS A 213 15.54 -24.59 9.91
C HIS A 213 14.04 -24.64 10.27
N GLU A 214 13.34 -23.51 10.26
CA GLU A 214 11.90 -23.45 10.53
C GLU A 214 11.04 -23.91 9.32
N LEU A 215 11.65 -24.09 8.15
CA LEU A 215 10.97 -24.51 6.93
C LEU A 215 11.20 -26.00 6.66
N SER A 216 10.11 -26.74 6.45
CA SER A 216 10.15 -28.11 5.96
C SER A 216 10.67 -28.15 4.51
N GLU A 217 11.16 -29.32 4.08
CA GLU A 217 11.61 -29.52 2.70
C GLU A 217 10.49 -29.27 1.68
N GLU A 218 9.26 -29.67 2.01
CA GLU A 218 8.08 -29.37 1.20
C GLU A 218 7.81 -27.86 1.10
N ALA A 219 7.93 -27.12 2.21
CA ALA A 219 7.76 -25.67 2.21
C ALA A 219 8.82 -24.98 1.33
N ARG A 220 10.08 -25.41 1.41
CA ARG A 220 11.16 -24.90 0.55
C ARG A 220 10.89 -25.17 -0.93
N ARG A 221 10.36 -26.35 -1.27
CA ARG A 221 9.95 -26.67 -2.66
C ARG A 221 8.82 -25.76 -3.13
N LYS A 222 7.77 -25.55 -2.32
CA LYS A 222 6.65 -24.64 -2.63
C LYS A 222 7.13 -23.20 -2.87
N ILE A 223 8.03 -22.68 -2.02
CA ILE A 223 8.63 -21.35 -2.20
C ILE A 223 9.36 -21.25 -3.53
N LYS A 224 10.17 -22.26 -3.88
CA LYS A 224 10.87 -22.30 -5.19
C LYS A 224 9.88 -22.26 -6.35
N THR A 225 8.86 -23.12 -6.34
CA THR A 225 7.83 -23.16 -7.40
C THR A 225 7.08 -21.83 -7.52
N GLN A 226 6.74 -21.20 -6.40
CA GLN A 226 6.09 -19.89 -6.39
C GLN A 226 7.02 -18.80 -6.92
N MET A 227 8.31 -18.84 -6.59
CA MET A 227 9.33 -17.92 -7.11
C MET A 227 9.46 -18.03 -8.62
N ASP A 228 9.51 -19.25 -9.16
CA ASP A 228 9.56 -19.51 -10.60
C ASP A 228 8.30 -18.93 -11.29
N ARG A 229 7.11 -19.15 -10.73
CA ARG A 229 5.85 -18.59 -11.23
C ARG A 229 5.84 -17.05 -11.20
N CYS A 230 6.40 -16.46 -10.15
CA CYS A 230 6.50 -15.00 -9.98
C CYS A 230 7.68 -14.39 -10.74
N ARG A 231 8.44 -15.18 -11.52
CA ARG A 231 9.66 -14.75 -12.25
C ARG A 231 10.70 -14.12 -11.33
N SER A 232 10.85 -14.68 -10.13
CA SER A 232 11.75 -14.19 -9.07
C SER A 232 11.48 -12.74 -8.62
N ASN A 233 10.30 -12.20 -8.93
CA ASN A 233 9.89 -10.88 -8.46
C ASN A 233 9.33 -10.99 -7.03
N THR A 234 10.04 -10.41 -6.07
CA THR A 234 9.70 -10.46 -4.63
C THR A 234 8.38 -9.75 -4.32
N ALA A 235 8.07 -8.64 -5.01
CA ALA A 235 6.79 -7.94 -4.86
C ALA A 235 5.60 -8.82 -5.30
N ASN A 236 5.75 -9.56 -6.41
CA ASN A 236 4.72 -10.50 -6.87
C ASN A 236 4.56 -11.68 -5.92
N MET A 237 5.65 -12.16 -5.30
CA MET A 237 5.58 -13.20 -4.26
C MET A 237 4.81 -12.70 -3.04
N PHE A 238 5.16 -11.51 -2.54
CA PHE A 238 4.44 -10.88 -1.45
C PHE A 238 2.96 -10.69 -1.77
N ALA A 239 2.63 -10.23 -2.99
CA ALA A 239 1.24 -10.04 -3.40
C ALA A 239 0.42 -11.35 -3.39
N ALA A 240 1.04 -12.47 -3.78
CA ALA A 240 0.39 -13.79 -3.72
C ALA A 240 0.18 -14.27 -2.27
N ASP A 241 1.16 -14.03 -1.40
CA ASP A 241 1.06 -14.37 0.02
C ASP A 241 0.03 -13.47 0.74
N TYR A 242 0.00 -12.17 0.43
CA TYR A 242 -1.01 -11.23 0.92
C TYR A 242 -2.41 -11.61 0.45
N LYS A 243 -2.57 -12.01 -0.81
CA LYS A 243 -3.85 -12.55 -1.29
C LYS A 243 -4.29 -13.79 -0.51
N THR A 244 -3.34 -14.65 -0.15
CA THR A 244 -3.60 -15.84 0.67
C THR A 244 -3.94 -15.46 2.11
N TRP A 245 -3.27 -14.44 2.64
CA TRP A 245 -3.49 -13.88 3.97
C TRP A 245 -4.92 -13.38 4.14
N ILE A 246 -5.37 -12.54 3.21
CA ILE A 246 -6.70 -11.93 3.23
C ILE A 246 -7.80 -12.97 3.00
N ASN A 247 -7.64 -13.92 2.08
CA ASN A 247 -8.73 -14.82 1.69
C ASN A 247 -8.86 -16.08 2.54
N TYR A 248 -7.77 -16.57 3.13
CA TYR A 248 -7.71 -17.89 3.77
C TYR A 248 -7.22 -17.81 5.22
N GLU A 249 -6.07 -17.19 5.47
CA GLU A 249 -5.49 -17.15 6.82
C GLU A 249 -6.36 -16.35 7.80
N SER A 250 -6.99 -15.27 7.33
CA SER A 250 -8.00 -14.50 8.08
C SER A 250 -9.20 -15.34 8.55
N LYS A 251 -9.48 -16.45 7.88
CA LYS A 251 -10.55 -17.42 8.22
C LYS A 251 -10.02 -18.63 8.98
N GLY A 252 -8.73 -18.64 9.33
CA GLY A 252 -8.07 -19.76 10.00
C GLY A 252 -7.71 -20.93 9.09
N ILE A 253 -7.76 -20.74 7.76
CA ILE A 253 -7.34 -21.75 6.79
C ILE A 253 -5.86 -21.59 6.50
N LEU A 254 -5.05 -22.46 7.09
CA LEU A 254 -3.60 -22.42 7.04
C LEU A 254 -3.08 -22.78 5.65
N ARG A 255 -2.49 -21.82 4.94
CA ARG A 255 -1.89 -22.02 3.61
C ARG A 255 -0.47 -21.50 3.49
N LEU A 256 -0.13 -20.49 4.28
CA LEU A 256 1.21 -19.96 4.39
C LEU A 256 2.08 -20.87 5.26
N ASN A 257 3.39 -20.83 5.04
CA ASN A 257 4.33 -21.46 5.96
C ASN A 257 4.50 -20.61 7.23
N LYS A 258 5.14 -21.19 8.25
CA LYS A 258 5.35 -20.53 9.56
C LYS A 258 6.05 -19.17 9.44
N VAL A 259 7.08 -19.08 8.61
CA VAL A 259 7.91 -17.86 8.48
C VAL A 259 7.13 -16.74 7.78
N ALA A 260 6.52 -17.04 6.63
CA ALA A 260 5.67 -16.10 5.92
C ALA A 260 4.53 -15.59 6.82
N ARG A 261 3.84 -16.49 7.53
CA ARG A 261 2.78 -16.13 8.49
C ARG A 261 3.27 -15.16 9.57
N SER A 262 4.45 -15.41 10.14
CA SER A 262 5.04 -14.52 11.16
C SER A 262 5.28 -13.11 10.60
N ILE A 263 5.81 -13.01 9.38
CA ILE A 263 6.06 -11.73 8.70
C ILE A 263 4.74 -11.02 8.39
N MET A 264 3.74 -11.73 7.85
CA MET A 264 2.42 -11.16 7.59
C MET A 264 1.76 -10.67 8.88
N PHE A 265 1.86 -11.42 9.97
CA PHE A 265 1.26 -11.02 11.25
C PHE A 265 1.94 -9.79 11.86
N LYS A 266 3.28 -9.68 11.72
CA LYS A 266 4.04 -8.51 12.18
C LYS A 266 3.67 -7.24 11.41
N HIS A 267 3.58 -7.34 10.08
CA HIS A 267 3.47 -6.15 9.21
C HIS A 267 2.08 -5.86 8.68
N CYS A 268 1.25 -6.89 8.55
CA CYS A 268 -0.15 -6.85 8.09
C CYS A 268 -1.08 -7.48 9.15
N PRO A 269 -1.07 -6.95 10.40
CA PRO A 269 -1.77 -7.54 11.53
C PRO A 269 -3.27 -7.64 11.29
N PHE A 270 -3.86 -8.74 11.76
CA PHE A 270 -5.29 -8.92 11.73
C PHE A 270 -6.00 -7.93 12.66
N ALA A 271 -7.18 -7.44 12.27
CA ALA A 271 -8.06 -6.69 13.16
C ALA A 271 -8.47 -7.52 14.38
N LYS A 272 -8.77 -6.86 15.50
CA LYS A 272 -9.10 -7.52 16.77
C LYS A 272 -10.18 -8.60 16.68
N PRO A 273 -11.29 -8.45 15.93
CA PRO A 273 -12.30 -9.51 15.81
C PRO A 273 -11.73 -10.84 15.29
N ILE A 274 -10.85 -10.76 14.28
CA ILE A 274 -10.19 -11.94 13.70
C ILE A 274 -9.16 -12.51 14.66
N ARG A 275 -8.38 -11.66 15.36
CA ARG A 275 -7.44 -12.12 16.39
C ARG A 275 -8.17 -12.90 17.49
N THR A 276 -9.30 -12.39 17.99
CA THR A 276 -10.12 -13.09 18.98
C THR A 276 -10.63 -14.43 18.47
N GLN A 277 -11.10 -14.50 17.22
CA GLN A 277 -11.54 -15.76 16.60
C GLN A 277 -10.40 -16.79 16.48
N LEU A 278 -9.20 -16.35 16.09
CA LEU A 278 -8.04 -17.22 15.85
C LEU A 278 -7.25 -17.55 17.11
N GLN A 279 -7.56 -16.92 18.26
CA GLN A 279 -6.81 -17.09 19.51
C GLN A 279 -6.78 -18.54 20.02
N GLY A 280 -7.83 -19.34 19.71
CA GLY A 280 -7.89 -20.76 20.05
C GLY A 280 -6.99 -21.65 19.18
N GLN A 281 -6.47 -21.15 18.07
CA GLN A 281 -5.61 -21.94 17.18
C GLN A 281 -4.15 -21.92 17.68
N PRO A 282 -3.51 -23.09 17.90
CA PRO A 282 -2.16 -23.16 18.46
C PRO A 282 -1.08 -22.42 17.66
N LEU A 283 -1.24 -22.32 16.35
CA LEU A 283 -0.28 -21.63 15.47
C LEU A 283 -0.42 -20.09 15.51
N TYR A 284 -1.57 -19.59 15.95
CA TYR A 284 -1.84 -18.15 16.03
C TYR A 284 -1.72 -17.62 17.47
N ASN A 285 -2.02 -18.43 18.47
CA ASN A 285 -2.01 -18.01 19.87
C ASN A 285 -0.71 -17.30 20.30
N PRO A 286 0.50 -17.81 19.99
CA PRO A 286 1.75 -17.12 20.36
C PRO A 286 1.94 -15.79 19.63
N LEU A 287 1.53 -15.71 18.35
CA LEU A 287 1.65 -14.50 17.53
C LEU A 287 0.70 -13.42 18.04
N ILE A 288 -0.56 -13.77 18.29
CA ILE A 288 -1.60 -12.88 18.83
C ILE A 288 -1.18 -12.37 20.20
N THR A 289 -0.78 -13.26 21.12
CA THR A 289 -0.39 -12.86 22.48
C THR A 289 0.78 -11.87 22.45
N ARG A 290 1.82 -12.15 21.66
CA ARG A 290 2.97 -11.23 21.54
C ARG A 290 2.55 -9.87 20.98
N PHE A 291 1.68 -9.85 19.97
CA PHE A 291 1.21 -8.63 19.34
C PHE A 291 0.33 -7.81 20.28
N ASP A 292 -0.65 -8.42 20.94
CA ASP A 292 -1.57 -7.73 21.85
C ASP A 292 -0.80 -7.13 23.04
N ILE A 293 0.21 -7.83 23.58
CA ILE A 293 1.10 -7.28 24.62
C ILE A 293 1.86 -6.05 24.11
N ALA A 294 2.41 -6.12 22.89
CA ALA A 294 3.14 -5.00 22.30
C ALA A 294 2.22 -3.78 22.06
N MET A 295 1.04 -4.01 21.49
CA MET A 295 0.04 -2.97 21.25
C MET A 295 -0.46 -2.35 22.56
N GLU A 296 -0.74 -3.15 23.58
CA GLU A 296 -1.19 -2.65 24.89
C GLU A 296 -0.11 -1.81 25.57
N LYS A 297 1.16 -2.24 25.50
CA LYS A 297 2.29 -1.48 26.03
C LYS A 297 2.39 -0.11 25.36
N GLN A 298 2.27 -0.06 24.02
CA GLN A 298 2.28 1.21 23.27
C GLN A 298 1.07 2.08 23.61
N ALA A 299 -0.14 1.50 23.65
CA ALA A 299 -1.36 2.22 24.01
C ALA A 299 -1.28 2.84 25.42
N LYS A 300 -0.72 2.11 26.41
CA LYS A 300 -0.50 2.63 27.77
C LYS A 300 0.50 3.78 27.79
N ALA A 301 1.63 3.63 27.09
CA ALA A 301 2.65 4.68 26.98
C ALA A 301 2.08 5.96 26.34
N LEU A 302 1.35 5.83 25.23
CA LEU A 302 0.69 6.96 24.56
C LEU A 302 -0.40 7.58 25.41
N THR A 303 -1.23 6.78 26.10
CA THR A 303 -2.26 7.31 27.01
C THR A 303 -1.65 8.17 28.11
N ALA A 304 -0.56 7.71 28.74
CA ALA A 304 0.15 8.47 29.77
C ALA A 304 0.80 9.74 29.22
N ARG A 305 1.33 9.70 27.98
CA ARG A 305 1.88 10.87 27.30
C ARG A 305 0.81 11.90 26.97
N TYR A 306 -0.31 11.47 26.37
CA TYR A 306 -1.41 12.36 25.99
C TYR A 306 -2.12 12.96 27.20
N THR A 307 -2.27 12.20 28.29
CA THR A 307 -2.85 12.73 29.54
C THR A 307 -1.99 13.86 30.12
N ARG A 308 -0.66 13.77 30.01
CA ARG A 308 0.25 14.86 30.43
C ARG A 308 0.09 16.10 29.55
N LEU A 309 -0.02 15.92 28.23
CA LEU A 309 -0.24 17.01 27.27
C LEU A 309 -1.60 17.72 27.48
N ILE A 310 -2.66 16.96 27.77
CA ILE A 310 -3.99 17.52 28.06
C ILE A 310 -3.97 18.28 29.39
N LYS A 311 -3.32 17.75 30.44
CA LYS A 311 -3.20 18.43 31.74
C LYS A 311 -2.42 19.74 31.66
N SER A 312 -1.52 19.91 30.69
CA SER A 312 -0.84 21.18 30.41
C SER A 312 -1.70 22.21 29.64
N GLY A 313 -3.01 21.96 29.49
CA GLY A 313 -3.96 22.92 28.88
C GLY A 313 -4.19 22.73 27.39
N ALA A 314 -3.68 21.66 26.76
CA ALA A 314 -3.92 21.38 25.35
C ALA A 314 -5.34 20.81 25.14
N PRO A 315 -6.15 21.35 24.22
CA PRO A 315 -7.47 20.82 23.90
C PRO A 315 -7.38 19.48 23.16
N PHE A 316 -8.50 18.76 23.15
CA PHE A 316 -8.68 17.43 22.54
C PHE A 316 -8.26 17.39 21.05
N ASP A 317 -7.33 16.51 20.70
CA ASP A 317 -6.82 16.36 19.34
C ASP A 317 -7.25 15.04 18.68
N LEU A 318 -7.98 15.15 17.57
CA LEU A 318 -8.47 13.99 16.82
C LEU A 318 -7.34 13.11 16.28
N ASN A 319 -6.19 13.68 15.88
CA ASN A 319 -5.08 12.89 15.35
C ASN A 319 -4.44 12.02 16.45
N LEU A 320 -4.34 12.54 17.68
CA LEU A 320 -3.83 11.78 18.82
C LEU A 320 -4.78 10.65 19.22
N MET A 321 -6.10 10.91 19.16
CA MET A 321 -7.10 9.86 19.39
C MET A 321 -7.06 8.77 18.34
N GLN A 322 -7.00 9.14 17.06
CA GLN A 322 -6.93 8.17 15.97
C GLN A 322 -5.67 7.30 16.10
N ASN A 323 -4.54 7.91 16.49
CA ASN A 323 -3.33 7.14 16.82
C ASN A 323 -3.58 6.14 17.96
N LEU A 324 -4.27 6.56 19.02
CA LEU A 324 -4.58 5.71 20.15
C LEU A 324 -5.59 4.60 19.79
N GLN A 325 -6.54 4.87 18.89
CA GLN A 325 -7.45 3.87 18.34
C GLN A 325 -6.69 2.82 17.52
N TYR A 326 -5.69 3.22 16.73
CA TYR A 326 -4.86 2.30 15.97
C TYR A 326 -4.19 1.23 16.85
N TYR A 327 -3.62 1.62 17.99
CA TYR A 327 -3.00 0.67 18.93
C TYR A 327 -4.01 -0.12 19.77
N ARG A 328 -5.31 0.18 19.67
CA ARG A 328 -6.39 -0.56 20.35
C ARG A 328 -7.22 -1.44 19.40
N ALA A 329 -6.96 -1.34 18.10
CA ALA A 329 -7.74 -1.96 17.02
C ALA A 329 -7.49 -3.46 16.81
#